data_AF-A0A8J2F101-F1
#
_entry.id   AF-A0A8J2F101-F1
#
_cell.length_a   1.000
_cell.length_b   1.000
_cell.length_c   1.000
_cell.angle_alpha   90.00
_cell.angle_beta   90.00
_cell.angle_gamma   90.00
#
_symmetry.space_group_name_H-M   'P 1'
#
loop_
_entity.id
_entity.type
_entity.pdbx_description
1 polymer ?
#
loop_
_entity_poly.entity_id
_entity_poly.type
_entity_poly.pdbx_seq_one_letter_code
_entity_poly.pdbx_strand_id
1 'polypeptide(L)'
;MIAKIEETDTDAVKRGCVLALVGLSGTGKGTTVEKLKEHVQNKAGKAVTWSNGNVFRCLTMHFCDHCERVLGGSACLESLSTMEEEKLGELTAENIASWMQKITFGEFEPSSASPPHWDIRVDRGGEQLYVSEICNTLLKEPRISKHIPSVAGKTQGEVVLFAANACKKMGEGGSVVVVEGREDTVNFIPTPHRFCLTMSDTSVIGQRRAAQRVVAEALRLEGHAEPTEGLRKAVEAMTNK
;
A
#
# COMPACT_ATOMS: atom_id res chain seq x y z
N MET A 1 5.74 -13.40 -21.26
CA MET A 1 6.94 -14.04 -20.67
C MET A 1 6.54 -14.58 -19.31
N ILE A 2 6.45 -15.91 -19.16
CA ILE A 2 6.17 -16.55 -17.87
C ILE A 2 7.56 -16.91 -17.31
N ALA A 3 7.98 -16.26 -16.23
CA ALA A 3 9.18 -16.68 -15.52
C ALA A 3 8.98 -18.14 -15.09
N LYS A 4 9.85 -19.05 -15.54
CA LYS A 4 9.91 -20.40 -15.01
C LYS A 4 10.45 -20.28 -13.58
N ILE A 5 9.59 -20.55 -12.61
CA ILE A 5 10.01 -20.80 -11.24
C ILE A 5 10.65 -22.19 -11.27
N GLU A 6 11.98 -22.25 -11.40
CA GLU A 6 12.72 -23.48 -11.16
C GLU A 6 12.65 -23.82 -9.67
N GLU A 7 12.33 -25.08 -9.39
CA GLU A 7 12.12 -25.72 -8.09
C GLU A 7 12.05 -24.75 -6.89
N THR A 8 10.84 -24.24 -6.62
CA THR A 8 10.49 -23.78 -5.27
C THR A 8 10.95 -24.85 -4.29
N ASP A 9 11.78 -24.48 -3.31
CA ASP A 9 12.03 -25.27 -2.10
C ASP A 9 10.67 -25.67 -1.52
N THR A 10 10.20 -26.86 -1.89
CA THR A 10 8.84 -27.30 -1.63
C THR A 10 8.58 -27.44 -0.14
N ASP A 11 9.65 -27.59 0.64
CA ASP A 11 9.58 -27.72 2.08
C ASP A 11 9.42 -26.35 2.76
N ALA A 12 10.06 -25.30 2.24
CA ALA A 12 9.82 -23.93 2.70
C ALA A 12 8.38 -23.49 2.44
N VAL A 13 7.83 -23.78 1.26
CA VAL A 13 6.44 -23.45 0.91
C VAL A 13 5.45 -24.19 1.79
N LYS A 14 5.69 -25.48 2.09
CA LYS A 14 4.85 -26.29 2.99
C LYS A 14 4.89 -25.84 4.44
N ARG A 15 6.04 -25.33 4.93
CA ARG A 15 6.20 -24.83 6.30
C ARG A 15 5.73 -23.40 6.50
N GLY A 16 5.42 -22.68 5.43
CA GLY A 16 5.25 -21.23 5.45
C GLY A 16 6.58 -20.50 5.24
N CYS A 17 6.57 -19.45 4.42
CA CYS A 17 7.74 -18.66 4.11
C CYS A 17 7.34 -17.25 3.65
N VAL A 18 8.30 -16.31 3.63
CA VAL A 18 8.08 -14.97 3.09
C VAL A 18 8.74 -14.88 1.72
N LEU A 19 8.00 -14.48 0.70
CA LEU A 19 8.46 -14.26 -0.66
C LEU A 19 8.46 -12.75 -0.94
N ALA A 20 9.62 -12.19 -1.25
CA ALA A 20 9.75 -10.78 -1.61
C ALA A 20 9.78 -10.61 -3.13
N LEU A 21 8.83 -9.85 -3.66
CA LEU A 21 8.73 -9.53 -5.09
C LEU A 21 8.95 -8.03 -5.32
N VAL A 22 10.11 -7.68 -5.86
CA VAL A 22 10.47 -6.30 -6.19
C VAL A 22 10.45 -6.07 -7.69
N GLY A 23 10.44 -4.81 -8.10
CA GLY A 23 10.49 -4.42 -9.51
C GLY A 23 9.91 -3.02 -9.74
N LEU A 24 10.21 -2.44 -10.89
CA LEU A 24 9.71 -1.12 -11.25
C LEU A 24 8.18 -1.08 -11.30
N SER A 25 7.60 0.10 -11.14
CA SER A 25 6.15 0.24 -11.29
C SER A 25 5.76 0.03 -12.75
N GLY A 26 4.78 -0.85 -13.00
CA GLY A 26 4.37 -1.23 -14.36
C GLY A 26 4.96 -2.55 -14.88
N THR A 27 5.83 -3.21 -14.12
CA THR A 27 6.41 -4.53 -14.47
C THR A 27 5.47 -5.72 -14.27
N GLY A 28 4.24 -5.50 -13.76
CA GLY A 28 3.27 -6.57 -13.53
C GLY A 28 3.42 -7.31 -12.19
N LYS A 29 3.94 -6.65 -11.15
CA LYS A 29 4.04 -7.22 -9.78
C LYS A 29 2.68 -7.72 -9.28
N GLY A 30 1.66 -6.86 -9.22
CA GLY A 30 0.33 -7.26 -8.71
C GLY A 30 -0.25 -8.48 -9.42
N THR A 31 -0.20 -8.51 -10.76
CA THR A 31 -0.64 -9.67 -11.55
C THR A 31 0.18 -10.93 -11.26
N THR A 32 1.49 -10.79 -11.05
CA THR A 32 2.35 -11.91 -10.65
C THR A 32 2.02 -12.39 -9.24
N VAL A 33 1.79 -11.47 -8.30
CA VAL A 33 1.39 -11.77 -6.92
C VAL A 33 0.06 -12.53 -6.89
N GLU A 34 -0.95 -12.09 -7.64
CA GLU A 34 -2.25 -12.76 -7.73
C GLU A 34 -2.11 -14.19 -8.25
N LYS A 35 -1.39 -14.38 -9.37
CA LYS A 35 -1.16 -15.71 -9.95
C LYS A 35 -0.32 -16.62 -9.03
N LEU A 36 0.68 -16.05 -8.36
CA LEU A 36 1.51 -16.79 -7.41
C LEU A 36 0.68 -17.23 -6.20
N LYS A 37 -0.16 -16.34 -5.67
CA LYS A 37 -1.09 -16.64 -4.57
C LYS A 37 -2.01 -17.80 -4.96
N GLU A 38 -2.66 -17.72 -6.11
CA GLU A 38 -3.53 -18.79 -6.64
C GLU A 38 -2.76 -20.11 -6.78
N HIS A 39 -1.55 -20.09 -7.34
CA HIS A 39 -0.73 -21.27 -7.51
C HIS A 39 -0.37 -21.95 -6.19
N VAL A 40 0.04 -21.16 -5.19
CA VAL A 40 0.40 -21.65 -3.85
C VAL A 40 -0.84 -22.20 -3.15
N GLN A 41 -1.98 -21.50 -3.22
CA GLN A 41 -3.24 -21.95 -2.64
C GLN A 41 -3.68 -23.30 -3.21
N ASN A 42 -3.47 -23.52 -4.50
CA ASN A 42 -3.84 -24.77 -5.16
C ASN A 42 -2.89 -25.95 -4.84
N LYS A 43 -1.65 -25.70 -4.42
CA LYS A 43 -0.62 -26.74 -4.29
C LYS A 43 -0.10 -26.99 -2.88
N ALA A 44 -0.01 -25.97 -2.04
CA ALA A 44 0.86 -26.00 -0.86
C ALA A 44 0.29 -25.36 0.40
N GLY A 45 -0.88 -24.72 0.34
CA GLY A 45 -1.62 -24.28 1.53
C GLY A 45 -1.95 -22.79 1.56
N LYS A 46 -1.86 -22.16 2.75
CA LYS A 46 -2.33 -20.78 2.99
C LYS A 46 -1.37 -19.77 2.37
N ALA A 47 -1.84 -18.98 1.41
CA ALA A 47 -1.08 -17.85 0.85
C ALA A 47 -1.73 -16.51 1.19
N VAL A 48 -0.92 -15.56 1.65
CA VAL A 48 -1.36 -14.22 2.03
C VAL A 48 -0.54 -13.19 1.26
N THR A 49 -1.20 -12.16 0.76
CA THR A 49 -0.55 -11.05 0.06
C THR A 49 -0.44 -9.87 1.01
N TRP A 50 0.76 -9.34 1.18
CA TRP A 50 0.99 -8.17 2.03
C TRP A 50 1.27 -6.93 1.19
N SER A 51 0.65 -5.82 1.59
CA SER A 51 0.95 -4.49 1.08
C SER A 51 0.98 -3.48 2.23
N ASN A 52 2.02 -2.65 2.25
CA ASN A 52 2.15 -1.57 3.22
C ASN A 52 1.06 -0.49 3.08
N GLY A 53 0.31 -0.49 1.97
CA GLY A 53 -0.72 0.51 1.68
C GLY A 53 -1.77 0.64 2.79
N ASN A 54 -2.20 -0.47 3.39
CA ASN A 54 -3.19 -0.42 4.47
C ASN A 54 -2.61 0.19 5.75
N VAL A 55 -1.36 -0.12 6.10
CA VAL A 55 -0.70 0.48 7.26
C VAL A 55 -0.57 2.00 7.10
N PHE A 56 -0.17 2.46 5.92
CA PHE A 56 -0.12 3.90 5.61
C PHE A 56 -1.50 4.56 5.72
N ARG A 57 -2.57 3.90 5.25
CA ARG A 57 -3.94 4.43 5.38
C ARG A 57 -4.38 4.52 6.84
N CYS A 58 -4.07 3.52 7.67
CA CYS A 58 -4.37 3.56 9.10
C CYS A 58 -3.65 4.70 9.82
N LEU A 59 -2.35 4.90 9.55
CA LEU A 59 -1.60 6.04 10.09
C LEU A 59 -2.16 7.37 9.62
N THR A 60 -2.52 7.45 8.34
CA THR A 60 -3.10 8.68 7.78
C THR A 60 -4.46 8.99 8.39
N MET A 61 -5.28 7.98 8.69
CA MET A 61 -6.53 8.16 9.44
C MET A 61 -6.27 8.77 10.82
N HIS A 62 -5.28 8.26 11.57
CA HIS A 62 -4.93 8.83 12.88
C HIS A 62 -4.40 10.27 12.80
N PHE A 63 -3.63 10.55 11.75
CA PHE A 63 -3.19 11.92 11.44
C PHE A 63 -4.40 12.83 11.19
N CYS A 64 -5.31 12.47 10.29
CA CYS A 64 -6.53 13.25 10.02
C CYS A 64 -7.36 13.47 11.28
N ASP A 65 -7.64 12.40 12.04
CA ASP A 65 -8.41 12.50 13.29
C ASP A 65 -7.70 13.38 14.35
N HIS A 66 -6.36 13.42 14.35
CA HIS A 66 -5.58 14.31 15.22
C HIS A 66 -5.72 15.76 14.79
N CYS A 67 -5.53 16.05 13.51
CA CYS A 67 -5.69 17.38 12.94
C CYS A 67 -7.09 17.95 13.19
N GLU A 68 -8.14 17.16 12.94
CA GLU A 68 -9.54 17.52 13.18
C GLU A 68 -9.80 17.87 14.66
N ARG A 69 -9.21 17.11 15.59
CA ARG A 69 -9.29 17.38 17.04
C ARG A 69 -8.59 18.68 17.42
N VAL A 70 -7.38 18.91 16.90
CA VAL A 70 -6.60 20.14 17.19
C VAL A 70 -7.31 21.38 16.62
N LEU A 71 -7.98 21.24 15.49
CA LEU A 71 -8.74 22.32 14.84
C LEU A 71 -10.14 22.59 15.40
N GLY A 72 -10.57 21.84 16.42
CA GLY A 72 -11.88 22.06 17.04
C GLY A 72 -13.07 21.61 16.19
N GLY A 73 -12.90 20.59 15.34
CA GLY A 73 -14.00 19.85 14.70
C GLY A 73 -14.80 20.55 13.60
N SER A 74 -14.56 21.84 13.32
CA SER A 74 -15.33 22.61 12.32
C SER A 74 -14.50 23.10 11.12
N ALA A 75 -13.16 23.08 11.21
CA ALA A 75 -12.32 23.36 10.04
C ALA A 75 -12.19 22.08 9.21
N CYS A 76 -12.69 22.11 7.98
CA CYS A 76 -12.55 21.00 7.06
C CYS A 76 -11.06 20.84 6.70
N LEU A 77 -10.49 19.66 6.97
CA LEU A 77 -9.13 19.31 6.54
C LEU A 77 -8.93 19.52 5.03
N GLU A 78 -10.01 19.45 4.25
CA GLU A 78 -9.99 19.72 2.81
C GLU A 78 -9.71 21.20 2.46
N SER A 79 -10.04 22.12 3.36
CA SER A 79 -9.86 23.58 3.18
C SER A 79 -8.52 24.11 3.66
N LEU A 80 -7.68 23.27 4.29
CA LEU A 80 -6.33 23.66 4.70
C LEU A 80 -5.40 23.69 3.48
N SER A 81 -4.59 24.73 3.39
CA SER A 81 -3.47 24.76 2.47
C SER A 81 -2.39 23.78 2.92
N THR A 82 -1.59 23.27 1.99
CA THR A 82 -0.47 22.36 2.28
C THR A 82 0.53 22.92 3.30
N MET A 83 0.64 24.25 3.43
CA MET A 83 1.50 24.91 4.44
C MET A 83 0.87 24.97 5.84
N GLU A 84 -0.46 24.99 5.93
CA GLU A 84 -1.18 24.92 7.21
C GLU A 84 -1.22 23.48 7.73
N GLU A 85 -1.32 22.50 6.83
CA GLU A 85 -1.20 21.06 7.15
C GLU A 85 0.17 20.71 7.78
N GLU A 86 1.26 21.32 7.31
CA GLU A 86 2.59 21.14 7.91
C GLU A 86 2.73 21.76 9.31
N LYS A 87 1.95 22.81 9.60
CA LYS A 87 1.94 23.50 10.91
C LYS A 87 0.97 22.88 11.91
N LEU A 88 0.06 22.02 11.47
CA LEU A 88 -1.05 21.55 12.27
C LEU A 88 -0.77 20.15 12.84
N GLY A 89 -0.42 20.08 14.13
CA GLY A 89 -0.33 18.81 14.85
C GLY A 89 0.68 17.85 14.21
N GLU A 90 1.91 18.32 14.17
CA GLU A 90 3.11 17.77 13.56
C GLU A 90 3.12 16.22 13.42
N LEU A 91 3.56 15.74 12.26
CA LEU A 91 4.11 14.39 12.06
C LEU A 91 5.41 14.23 12.88
N THR A 92 5.33 14.46 14.20
CA THR A 92 6.45 14.27 15.14
C THR A 92 6.69 12.80 15.38
N ALA A 93 7.88 12.50 15.87
CA ALA A 93 8.21 11.15 16.33
C ALA A 93 7.26 10.68 17.44
N GLU A 94 6.85 11.55 18.37
CA GLU A 94 5.96 11.21 19.49
C GLU A 94 4.55 10.85 19.00
N ASN A 95 4.00 11.66 18.09
CA ASN A 95 2.68 11.42 17.50
C ASN A 95 2.70 10.13 16.67
N ILE A 96 3.70 9.96 15.81
CA ILE A 96 3.87 8.74 14.99
C ILE A 96 3.99 7.51 15.90
N ALA A 97 4.80 7.57 16.95
CA ALA A 97 4.95 6.47 17.91
C ALA A 97 3.62 6.15 18.61
N SER A 98 2.87 7.18 19.04
CA SER A 98 1.55 7.00 19.63
C SER A 98 0.56 6.34 18.67
N TRP A 99 0.56 6.72 17.39
CA TRP A 99 -0.33 6.14 16.38
C TRP A 99 0.07 4.71 16.01
N MET A 100 1.37 4.42 15.94
CA MET A 100 1.86 3.06 15.71
C MET A 100 1.43 2.09 16.83
N GLN A 101 1.35 2.55 18.08
CA GLN A 101 0.84 1.73 19.19
C GLN A 101 -0.64 1.37 19.05
N LYS A 102 -1.41 2.14 18.29
CA LYS A 102 -2.84 1.89 18.03
C LYS A 102 -3.07 0.89 16.90
N ILE A 103 -2.02 0.47 16.19
CA ILE A 103 -2.09 -0.45 15.06
C ILE A 103 -1.44 -1.77 15.49
N THR A 104 -2.19 -2.86 15.45
CA THR A 104 -1.73 -4.18 15.89
C THR A 104 -2.00 -5.23 14.82
N PHE A 105 -1.05 -6.15 14.60
CA PHE A 105 -1.20 -7.26 13.66
C PHE A 105 -1.33 -8.62 14.39
N GLY A 106 -2.32 -9.42 14.00
CA GLY A 106 -2.59 -10.71 14.63
C GLY A 106 -3.66 -11.51 13.91
N GLU A 107 -3.96 -12.68 14.47
CA GLU A 107 -5.17 -13.41 14.10
C GLU A 107 -6.33 -12.87 14.93
N PHE A 108 -7.37 -12.44 14.24
CA PHE A 108 -8.57 -11.87 14.86
C PHE A 108 -9.80 -12.55 14.29
N GLU A 109 -10.87 -12.56 15.08
CA GLU A 109 -12.21 -12.99 14.67
C GLU A 109 -13.12 -11.76 14.61
N PRO A 110 -13.03 -10.95 13.54
CA PRO A 110 -13.93 -9.83 13.37
C PRO A 110 -15.36 -10.35 13.15
N SER A 111 -16.36 -9.53 13.48
CA SER A 111 -17.78 -9.87 13.40
C SER A 111 -18.23 -10.41 12.04
N SER A 112 -17.53 -10.06 10.97
CA SER A 112 -17.82 -10.48 9.59
C SER A 112 -17.06 -11.74 9.15
N ALA A 113 -16.14 -12.29 9.95
CA ALA A 113 -15.31 -13.42 9.54
C ALA A 113 -15.17 -14.49 10.63
N SER A 114 -15.59 -15.70 10.30
CA SER A 114 -15.22 -16.93 11.00
C SER A 114 -14.71 -17.94 9.96
N PRO A 115 -13.58 -18.63 10.20
CA PRO A 115 -12.73 -18.65 11.40
C PRO A 115 -11.82 -17.40 11.55
N PRO A 116 -11.05 -17.28 12.66
CA PRO A 116 -10.05 -16.24 12.83
C PRO A 116 -9.07 -16.18 11.64
N HIS A 117 -8.69 -14.97 11.25
CA HIS A 117 -7.75 -14.76 10.15
C HIS A 117 -6.78 -13.62 10.44
N TRP A 118 -5.69 -13.57 9.68
CA TRP A 118 -4.68 -12.53 9.77
C TRP A 118 -5.28 -11.18 9.38
N ASP A 119 -5.22 -10.22 10.29
CA ASP A 119 -5.68 -8.85 10.02
C ASP A 119 -4.89 -7.82 10.83
N ILE A 120 -5.09 -6.55 10.48
CA ILE A 120 -4.62 -5.39 11.22
C ILE A 120 -5.82 -4.85 12.00
N ARG A 121 -5.70 -4.82 13.33
CA ARG A 121 -6.64 -4.14 14.23
C ARG A 121 -6.14 -2.73 14.51
N VAL A 122 -7.05 -1.76 14.49
CA VAL A 122 -6.77 -0.35 14.70
C VAL A 122 -7.67 0.20 15.81
N ASP A 123 -7.08 0.85 16.81
CA ASP A 123 -7.81 1.57 17.85
C ASP A 123 -8.08 3.01 17.41
N ARG A 124 -9.34 3.30 17.07
CA ARG A 124 -9.81 4.65 16.74
C ARG A 124 -10.56 5.27 17.90
N GLY A 125 -9.84 5.73 18.92
CA GLY A 125 -10.43 6.46 20.04
C GLY A 125 -11.28 5.57 20.96
N GLY A 126 -10.85 4.32 21.15
CA GLY A 126 -11.53 3.29 21.94
C GLY A 126 -12.30 2.27 21.11
N GLU A 127 -12.67 2.62 19.86
CA GLU A 127 -13.31 1.68 18.93
C GLU A 127 -12.26 0.80 18.24
N GLN A 128 -12.44 -0.52 18.30
CA GLN A 128 -11.56 -1.48 17.63
C GLN A 128 -12.09 -1.76 16.23
N LEU A 129 -11.35 -1.31 15.22
CA LEU A 129 -11.67 -1.51 13.81
C LEU A 129 -10.73 -2.53 13.19
N TYR A 130 -11.22 -3.28 12.21
CA TYR A 130 -10.46 -4.29 11.48
C TYR A 130 -10.25 -3.85 10.03
N VAL A 131 -9.00 -3.85 9.58
CA VAL A 131 -8.66 -3.36 8.24
C VAL A 131 -9.39 -4.13 7.14
N SER A 132 -9.63 -5.43 7.30
CA SER A 132 -10.45 -6.20 6.37
C SER A 132 -11.85 -5.60 6.14
N GLU A 133 -12.46 -5.03 7.18
CA GLU A 133 -13.81 -4.43 7.15
C GLU A 133 -13.79 -2.97 6.64
N ILE A 134 -12.72 -2.23 6.91
CA ILE A 134 -12.65 -0.77 6.64
C ILE A 134 -11.79 -0.38 5.43
N CYS A 135 -11.02 -1.30 4.83
CA CYS A 135 -10.06 -0.99 3.77
C CYS A 135 -10.66 -0.42 2.48
N ASN A 136 -11.94 -0.71 2.21
CA ASN A 136 -12.63 -0.25 1.01
C ASN A 136 -13.64 0.87 1.28
N THR A 137 -13.83 1.26 2.54
CA THR A 137 -14.78 2.29 2.98
C THR A 137 -14.03 3.44 3.64
N LEU A 138 -13.94 3.44 4.98
CA LEU A 138 -13.28 4.47 5.79
C LEU A 138 -11.87 4.78 5.28
N LEU A 139 -11.04 3.77 5.03
CA LEU A 139 -9.64 3.97 4.60
C LEU A 139 -9.47 4.50 3.17
N LYS A 140 -10.56 4.62 2.41
CA LYS A 140 -10.57 5.21 1.06
C LYS A 140 -11.18 6.61 1.01
N GLU A 141 -11.61 7.16 2.14
CA GLU A 141 -12.13 8.53 2.19
C GLU A 141 -11.13 9.53 1.56
N PRO A 142 -11.62 10.57 0.84
CA PRO A 142 -10.77 11.56 0.19
C PRO A 142 -9.77 12.23 1.12
N ARG A 143 -10.20 12.58 2.34
CA ARG A 143 -9.33 13.15 3.39
C ARG A 143 -8.12 12.27 3.69
N ILE A 144 -8.28 10.94 3.71
CA ILE A 144 -7.17 10.02 3.94
C ILE A 144 -6.30 9.97 2.68
N SER A 145 -6.90 9.73 1.53
CA SER A 145 -6.15 9.52 0.28
C SER A 145 -5.28 10.73 -0.10
N LYS A 146 -5.72 11.95 0.21
CA LYS A 146 -4.98 13.21 -0.01
C LYS A 146 -3.66 13.26 0.76
N HIS A 147 -3.61 12.77 2.01
CA HIS A 147 -2.44 12.93 2.90
C HIS A 147 -1.51 11.71 2.95
N ILE A 148 -1.86 10.59 2.30
CA ILE A 148 -1.00 9.40 2.24
C ILE A 148 0.45 9.74 1.83
N PRO A 149 0.72 10.56 0.79
CA PRO A 149 2.09 10.87 0.41
C PRO A 149 2.90 11.55 1.52
N SER A 150 2.30 12.50 2.23
CA SER A 150 2.95 13.25 3.32
C SER A 150 3.26 12.33 4.52
N VAL A 151 2.29 11.51 4.92
CA VAL A 151 2.45 10.56 6.02
C VAL A 151 3.48 9.49 5.66
N ALA A 152 3.41 8.93 4.45
CA ALA A 152 4.35 7.91 4.00
C ALA A 152 5.80 8.41 3.97
N GLY A 153 6.02 9.68 3.59
CA GLY A 153 7.35 10.29 3.59
C GLY A 153 8.01 10.41 4.97
N LYS A 154 7.22 10.39 6.05
CA LYS A 154 7.72 10.52 7.44
C LYS A 154 7.67 9.22 8.25
N THR A 155 6.89 8.23 7.80
CA THR A 155 6.60 7.00 8.58
C THR A 155 7.14 5.73 7.93
N GLN A 156 8.00 5.87 6.92
CA GLN A 156 8.46 4.74 6.11
C GLN A 156 9.19 3.68 6.94
N GLY A 157 10.01 4.09 7.92
CA GLY A 157 10.76 3.17 8.78
C GLY A 157 9.84 2.34 9.69
N GLU A 158 8.89 2.99 10.33
CA GLU A 158 7.93 2.37 11.25
C GLU A 158 7.02 1.39 10.52
N VAL A 159 6.53 1.76 9.34
CA VAL A 159 5.68 0.91 8.51
C VAL A 159 6.45 -0.30 7.99
N VAL A 160 7.70 -0.11 7.58
CA VAL A 160 8.57 -1.21 7.13
C VAL A 160 8.87 -2.19 8.26
N LEU A 161 9.17 -1.70 9.46
CA LEU A 161 9.39 -2.54 10.63
C LEU A 161 8.12 -3.34 11.00
N PHE A 162 6.96 -2.68 10.99
CA PHE A 162 5.67 -3.34 11.22
C PHE A 162 5.41 -4.44 10.18
N ALA A 163 5.64 -4.14 8.90
CA ALA A 163 5.49 -5.08 7.81
C ALA A 163 6.43 -6.29 7.95
N ALA A 164 7.71 -6.06 8.28
CA ALA A 164 8.68 -7.13 8.49
C ALA A 164 8.23 -8.08 9.61
N ASN A 165 7.77 -7.54 10.74
CA ASN A 165 7.26 -8.31 11.86
C ASN A 165 5.98 -9.08 11.51
N ALA A 166 5.04 -8.46 10.79
CA ALA A 166 3.81 -9.10 10.35
C ALA A 166 4.09 -10.25 9.37
N CYS A 167 4.97 -10.03 8.39
CA CYS A 167 5.37 -11.04 7.42
C CYS A 167 6.06 -12.22 8.10
N LYS A 168 6.97 -11.95 9.04
CA LYS A 168 7.62 -12.99 9.84
C LYS A 168 6.60 -13.82 10.62
N LYS A 169 5.68 -13.17 11.34
CA LYS A 169 4.65 -13.83 12.14
C LYS A 169 3.73 -14.73 11.28
N MET A 170 3.32 -14.26 10.11
CA MET A 170 2.52 -15.07 9.18
C MET A 170 3.31 -16.25 8.61
N GLY A 171 4.58 -16.04 8.27
CA GLY A 171 5.49 -17.09 7.79
C GLY A 171 5.68 -18.20 8.81
N GLU A 172 6.00 -17.83 10.05
CA GLU A 172 6.12 -18.76 11.19
C GLU A 172 4.79 -19.46 11.51
N GLY A 173 3.66 -18.80 11.24
CA GLY A 173 2.31 -19.37 11.33
C GLY A 173 1.92 -20.27 10.15
N GLY A 174 2.85 -20.71 9.30
CA GLY A 174 2.60 -21.64 8.21
C GLY A 174 2.04 -21.03 6.93
N SER A 175 2.00 -19.70 6.82
CA SER A 175 1.51 -19.02 5.62
C SER A 175 2.65 -18.69 4.65
N VAL A 176 2.40 -18.81 3.35
CA VAL A 176 3.27 -18.24 2.33
C VAL A 176 2.88 -16.78 2.14
N VAL A 177 3.75 -15.87 2.58
CA VAL A 177 3.52 -14.43 2.53
C VAL A 177 4.16 -13.86 1.28
N VAL A 178 3.38 -13.36 0.34
CA VAL A 178 3.89 -12.67 -0.84
C VAL A 178 3.88 -11.17 -0.57
N VAL A 179 5.06 -10.58 -0.48
CA VAL A 179 5.24 -9.14 -0.27
C VAL A 179 5.69 -8.49 -1.57
N GLU A 180 4.96 -7.49 -2.03
CA GLU A 180 5.38 -6.68 -3.18
C GLU A 180 5.65 -5.23 -2.81
N GLY A 181 6.62 -4.62 -3.52
CA GLY A 181 6.93 -3.20 -3.31
C GLY A 181 8.09 -2.70 -4.14
N ARG A 182 8.54 -1.48 -3.81
CA ARG A 182 9.81 -0.94 -4.31
C ARG A 182 10.95 -1.61 -3.56
N GLU A 183 12.09 -1.77 -4.23
CA GLU A 183 13.25 -2.45 -3.66
C GLU A 183 13.68 -1.83 -2.33
N ASP A 184 13.78 -0.50 -2.27
CA ASP A 184 14.14 0.25 -1.06
C ASP A 184 13.23 -0.05 0.13
N THR A 185 11.94 -0.29 -0.07
CA THR A 185 11.00 -0.61 1.02
C THR A 185 11.03 -2.08 1.41
N VAL A 186 11.21 -2.97 0.44
CA VAL A 186 11.10 -4.41 0.66
C VAL A 186 12.43 -4.98 1.17
N ASN A 187 13.57 -4.32 0.92
CA ASN A 187 14.92 -4.75 1.35
C ASN A 187 15.04 -4.99 2.86
N PHE A 188 14.21 -4.32 3.64
CA PHE A 188 14.17 -4.45 5.10
C PHE A 188 13.31 -5.62 5.61
N ILE A 189 12.68 -6.38 4.72
CA ILE A 189 11.93 -7.60 5.07
C ILE A 189 12.89 -8.78 4.94
N PRO A 190 13.32 -9.41 6.05
CA PRO A 190 14.28 -10.50 6.00
C PRO A 190 13.66 -11.73 5.36
N THR A 191 14.18 -12.13 4.20
CA THR A 191 13.87 -13.40 3.57
C THR A 191 14.97 -13.82 2.60
N PRO A 192 15.33 -15.12 2.54
CA PRO A 192 16.20 -15.63 1.49
C PRO A 192 15.48 -15.73 0.12
N HIS A 193 14.14 -15.64 0.08
CA HIS A 193 13.35 -15.83 -1.14
C HIS A 193 12.97 -14.49 -1.77
N ARG A 194 13.93 -13.88 -2.47
CA ARG A 194 13.77 -12.59 -3.12
C ARG A 194 13.84 -12.71 -4.64
N PHE A 195 12.87 -12.11 -5.30
CA PHE A 195 12.74 -12.10 -6.75
C PHE A 195 12.56 -10.67 -7.26
N CYS A 196 13.30 -10.32 -8.30
CA CYS A 196 13.15 -9.04 -9.00
C CYS A 196 12.47 -9.28 -10.34
N LEU A 197 11.26 -8.72 -10.51
CA LEU A 197 10.56 -8.70 -11.78
C LEU A 197 11.15 -7.64 -12.69
N THR A 198 11.79 -8.10 -13.74
CA THR A 198 12.26 -7.28 -14.85
C THR A 198 11.39 -7.53 -16.08
N MET A 199 11.31 -6.52 -16.96
CA MET A 199 10.73 -6.69 -18.29
C MET A 199 11.87 -6.90 -19.29
N SER A 200 11.66 -7.76 -20.28
CA SER A 200 12.60 -7.92 -21.39
C SER A 200 12.77 -6.63 -22.19
N ASP A 201 11.72 -5.82 -22.26
CA ASP A 201 11.74 -4.47 -22.84
C ASP A 201 11.24 -3.45 -21.81
N THR A 202 12.16 -2.63 -21.31
CA THR A 202 11.89 -1.59 -20.32
C THR A 202 11.26 -0.34 -20.95
N SER A 203 11.32 -0.17 -22.28
CA SER A 203 10.72 0.97 -22.98
C SER A 203 9.20 0.99 -22.81
N VAL A 204 8.58 -0.18 -22.71
CA VAL A 204 7.13 -0.36 -22.46
C VAL A 204 6.71 0.30 -21.14
N ILE A 205 7.57 0.29 -20.12
CA ILE A 205 7.29 0.98 -18.84
C ILE A 205 7.25 2.49 -19.07
N GLY A 206 8.23 3.02 -19.80
CA GLY A 206 8.30 4.44 -20.16
C GLY A 206 7.08 4.88 -20.98
N GLN A 207 6.70 4.11 -22.00
CA GLN A 207 5.53 4.36 -22.84
C GLN A 207 4.23 4.40 -22.02
N ARG A 208 4.02 3.42 -21.14
CA ARG A 208 2.84 3.39 -20.25
C ARG A 208 2.79 4.61 -19.33
N ARG A 209 3.93 5.00 -18.76
CA ARG A 209 4.02 6.18 -17.90
C ARG A 209 3.76 7.47 -18.67
N ALA A 210 4.30 7.60 -19.89
CA ALA A 210 4.01 8.73 -20.76
C ALA A 210 2.52 8.83 -21.05
N ALA A 211 1.89 7.73 -21.49
CA ALA A 211 0.45 7.69 -21.76
C ALA A 211 -0.40 8.07 -20.53
N GLN A 212 -0.08 7.53 -19.34
CA GLN A 212 -0.78 7.89 -18.10
C GLN A 212 -0.69 9.39 -17.79
N ARG A 213 0.48 10.01 -18.01
CA ARG A 213 0.69 11.44 -17.78
C ARG A 213 -0.08 12.30 -18.77
N VAL A 214 -0.10 11.92 -20.06
CA VAL A 214 -0.91 12.58 -21.10
C VAL A 214 -2.38 12.58 -20.66
N VAL A 215 -2.93 11.41 -20.34
CA VAL A 215 -4.35 11.26 -20.01
C VAL A 215 -4.71 12.00 -18.72
N ALA A 216 -3.86 11.93 -17.69
CA ALA A 216 -4.08 12.65 -16.44
C ALA A 216 -4.13 14.18 -16.65
N GLU A 217 -3.23 14.71 -17.49
CA GLU A 217 -3.23 16.14 -17.82
C GLU A 217 -4.44 16.53 -18.69
N ALA A 218 -4.83 15.68 -19.64
CA ALA A 218 -6.05 15.90 -20.45
C ALA A 218 -7.29 16.02 -19.56
N LEU A 219 -7.46 15.10 -18.61
CA LEU A 219 -8.56 15.13 -17.63
C LEU A 219 -8.54 16.38 -16.74
N ARG A 220 -7.35 16.90 -16.43
CA ARG A 220 -7.20 18.13 -15.65
C ARG A 220 -7.62 19.38 -16.44
N LEU A 221 -7.40 19.37 -17.75
CA LEU A 221 -7.73 20.46 -18.67
C LEU A 221 -9.20 20.44 -19.11
N GLU A 222 -9.88 19.30 -19.01
CA GLU A 222 -11.29 19.15 -19.37
C GLU A 222 -12.24 19.67 -18.27
N GLY A 223 -12.53 20.96 -18.31
CA GLY A 223 -13.74 21.54 -17.71
C GLY A 223 -14.97 21.40 -18.62
N HIS A 224 -15.31 20.19 -19.09
CA HIS A 224 -16.36 19.88 -20.09
C HIS A 224 -16.03 20.21 -21.57
N ALA A 225 -14.86 19.82 -22.07
CA ALA A 225 -14.57 19.81 -23.51
C ALA A 225 -14.58 18.37 -24.07
N GLU A 226 -14.79 18.20 -25.38
CA GLU A 226 -14.77 16.86 -26.00
C GLU A 226 -13.43 16.14 -25.79
N PRO A 227 -13.45 14.81 -25.52
CA PRO A 227 -12.29 13.99 -25.15
C PRO A 227 -11.04 14.13 -26.04
N THR A 228 -11.25 14.45 -27.31
CA THR A 228 -10.22 14.57 -28.34
C THR A 228 -9.40 15.87 -28.23
N GLU A 229 -10.02 16.98 -27.83
CA GLU A 229 -9.31 18.27 -27.73
C GLU A 229 -8.52 18.39 -26.42
N GLY A 230 -9.03 17.78 -25.33
CA GLY A 230 -8.29 17.66 -24.07
C GLY A 230 -7.00 16.85 -24.23
N LEU A 231 -7.09 15.73 -24.98
CA LEU A 231 -5.93 14.88 -25.26
C LEU A 231 -4.86 15.60 -26.10
N ARG A 232 -5.27 16.34 -27.13
CA ARG A 232 -4.36 17.10 -28.00
C ARG A 232 -3.57 18.16 -27.22
N LYS A 233 -4.27 18.97 -26.41
CA LYS A 233 -3.66 19.99 -25.55
C LYS A 233 -2.69 19.39 -24.53
N ALA A 234 -3.02 18.24 -23.96
CA ALA A 234 -2.15 17.55 -23.02
C ALA A 234 -0.85 17.04 -23.66
N VAL A 235 -0.92 16.51 -24.89
CA VAL A 235 0.28 16.12 -25.65
C VAL A 235 1.16 17.34 -25.93
N GLU A 236 0.58 18.43 -26.45
CA GLU A 236 1.31 19.67 -26.77
C GLU A 236 1.96 20.31 -25.54
N ALA A 237 1.27 20.33 -24.39
CA ALA A 237 1.80 20.86 -23.13
C ALA A 237 2.99 20.05 -22.59
N MET A 238 3.07 18.75 -22.90
CA MET A 238 4.16 17.89 -22.45
C MET A 238 5.36 17.84 -23.39
N THR A 239 5.17 18.13 -24.69
CA THR A 239 6.28 18.20 -25.66
C THR A 239 7.01 19.56 -25.67
N ASN A 240 6.40 20.60 -25.10
CA ASN A 240 6.96 21.96 -25.04
C ASN A 240 7.69 22.28 -23.72
N LYS A 241 8.00 21.27 -22.89
CA LYS A 241 8.85 21.37 -21.69
C LYS A 241 10.21 20.74 -21.95
#